data_AF-A0A6B3F0X7-F1
#
_entry.id   AF-A0A6B3F0X7-F1
#
_cell.length_a   1.000
_cell.length_b   1.000
_cell.length_c   1.000
_cell.angle_alpha   90.00
_cell.angle_beta   90.00
_cell.angle_gamma   90.00
#
_symmetry.space_group_name_H-M   'P 1'
#
loop_
_entity.id
_entity.type
_entity.pdbx_description
1 polymer ?
#
loop_
_entity_poly.entity_id
_entity_poly.type
_entity_poly.pdbx_seq_one_letter_code
_entity_poly.pdbx_strand_id
1 'polypeptide(L)'
;LRKKINDIVASIAREEVDTDSLLGTGYRQAKEGKGAKTPVPALGGKATAETGKAAKGKGKAAKGKAASTPTDQPGAALAQQIEEMTDRMRAAAADLQFEVAARLRDEVSEMKKELRQ
;
A
#
# COMPACT_ATOMS: atom_id res chain seq x y z
N LEU A 1 -18.65 -16.99 22.74
CA LEU A 1 -18.05 -15.64 22.89
C LEU A 1 -16.56 -15.64 22.54
N ARG A 2 -15.71 -16.47 23.18
CA ARG A 2 -14.27 -16.58 22.86
C ARG A 2 -13.96 -16.80 21.38
N LYS A 3 -14.71 -17.68 20.70
CA LYS A 3 -14.56 -17.91 19.25
C LYS A 3 -14.73 -16.61 18.43
N LYS A 4 -15.78 -15.84 18.71
CA LYS A 4 -16.03 -14.56 18.02
C LYS A 4 -14.90 -13.55 18.24
N ILE A 5 -14.38 -13.48 19.47
CA ILE A 5 -13.25 -12.60 19.80
C ILE A 5 -12.00 -13.03 19.00
N ASN A 6 -11.69 -14.32 18.97
CA ASN A 6 -10.56 -14.84 18.21
C ASN A 6 -10.72 -14.59 16.71
N ASP A 7 -11.94 -14.76 16.18
CA ASP A 7 -12.24 -14.49 14.76
C ASP A 7 -12.02 -13.00 14.44
N ILE A 8 -12.45 -12.09 15.33
CA ILE A 8 -12.24 -10.63 15.20
C ILE A 8 -10.74 -10.31 15.22
N VAL A 9 -9.99 -10.80 16.21
CA VAL A 9 -8.54 -10.55 16.31
C VAL A 9 -7.80 -11.08 15.09
N ALA A 10 -8.15 -12.27 14.61
CA ALA A 10 -7.56 -12.82 13.39
C ALA A 10 -7.86 -11.95 12.16
N SER A 11 -9.08 -11.41 12.05
CA SER A 11 -9.44 -10.50 10.96
C SER A 11 -8.69 -9.16 11.04
N ILE A 12 -8.53 -8.60 12.24
CA ILE A 12 -7.77 -7.36 12.48
C ILE A 12 -6.31 -7.55 12.07
N ALA A 13 -5.68 -8.64 12.51
CA ALA A 13 -4.28 -8.93 12.16
C ALA A 13 -4.08 -9.05 10.63
N ARG A 14 -5.04 -9.67 9.92
CA ARG A 14 -5.00 -9.73 8.46
C ARG A 14 -5.16 -8.34 7.83
N GLU A 15 -6.05 -7.51 8.38
CA GLU A 15 -6.31 -6.17 7.90
C GLU A 15 -5.06 -5.27 8.01
N GLU A 16 -4.32 -5.40 9.11
CA GLU A 16 -3.05 -4.69 9.31
C GLU A 16 -2.01 -5.06 8.24
N VAL A 17 -1.82 -6.36 7.99
CA VAL A 17 -0.87 -6.83 6.97
C VAL A 17 -1.25 -6.34 5.57
N ASP A 18 -2.54 -6.32 5.24
CA ASP A 18 -3.01 -5.83 3.95
C ASP A 18 -2.84 -4.31 3.82
N THR A 19 -3.05 -3.57 4.91
CA THR A 19 -2.78 -2.11 4.96
C THR A 19 -1.29 -1.84 4.77
N ASP A 20 -0.44 -2.63 5.42
CA ASP A 20 0.99 -2.48 5.28
C ASP A 20 1.50 -2.77 3.87
N SER A 21 0.92 -3.79 3.23
CA SER A 21 1.22 -4.14 1.84
C SER A 21 0.73 -3.07 0.87
N LEU A 22 -0.46 -2.51 1.08
CA LEU A 22 -1.04 -1.48 0.23
C LEU A 22 -0.24 -0.17 0.31
N LEU A 23 0.06 0.28 1.52
CA LEU A 23 0.78 1.54 1.73
C LEU A 23 2.28 1.40 1.41
N GLY A 24 2.87 0.22 1.64
CA GLY A 24 4.29 -0.05 1.38
C GLY A 24 4.68 -0.13 -0.10
N THR A 25 3.73 -0.36 -1.01
CA THR A 25 4.00 -0.57 -2.44
C THR A 25 3.97 0.69 -3.30
N GLY A 26 3.57 1.84 -2.76
CA GLY A 26 3.60 3.10 -3.53
C GLY A 26 3.33 4.38 -2.73
N TYR A 27 2.44 4.33 -1.73
CA TYR A 27 2.01 5.54 -1.02
C TYR A 27 2.98 6.00 0.09
N ARG A 28 3.67 5.08 0.79
CA ARG A 28 4.71 5.44 1.77
C ARG A 28 5.95 6.06 1.11
N GLN A 29 6.27 5.65 -0.11
CA GLN A 29 7.43 6.16 -0.84
C GLN A 29 7.25 7.59 -1.37
N ALA A 30 6.01 8.09 -1.43
CA ALA A 30 5.75 9.50 -1.68
C ALA A 30 6.25 10.37 -0.50
N LYS A 31 6.24 9.82 0.73
CA LYS A 31 6.71 10.50 1.95
C LYS A 31 8.22 10.31 2.18
N GLU A 32 8.75 9.14 1.84
CA GLU A 32 10.18 8.81 1.88
C GLU A 32 10.73 8.67 0.46
N GLY A 33 11.31 9.75 -0.09
CA GLY A 33 11.76 9.87 -1.48
C GLY A 33 12.83 8.87 -1.93
N LYS A 34 12.47 7.60 -2.08
CA LYS A 34 13.35 6.53 -2.56
C LYS A 34 12.52 5.45 -3.26
N GLY A 35 12.37 5.62 -4.58
CA GLY A 35 11.53 4.76 -5.42
C GLY A 35 11.89 3.28 -5.32
N ALA A 36 10.89 2.46 -5.00
CA ALA A 36 10.92 1.03 -5.26
C ALA A 36 10.37 0.85 -6.66
N LYS A 37 11.27 0.42 -7.53
CA LYS A 37 10.89 -0.18 -8.80
C LYS A 37 10.38 -1.57 -8.45
N THR A 38 9.10 -1.83 -8.66
CA THR A 38 8.62 -3.20 -8.82
C THR A 38 8.03 -3.37 -10.21
N PRO A 39 8.39 -4.46 -10.92
CA PRO A 39 7.93 -4.69 -12.28
C PRO A 39 6.48 -5.16 -12.23
N VAL A 40 5.56 -4.37 -12.76
CA VAL A 40 4.24 -4.88 -13.11
C VAL A 40 4.39 -5.86 -14.28
N PRO A 41 3.84 -7.08 -14.21
CA PRO A 41 3.83 -8.00 -15.34
C PRO A 41 2.99 -7.39 -16.47
N ALA A 42 3.64 -6.93 -17.53
CA ALA A 42 2.97 -6.57 -18.77
C ALA A 42 2.42 -7.86 -19.38
N LEU A 43 1.13 -8.11 -19.16
CA LEU A 43 0.39 -9.17 -19.81
C LEU A 43 0.14 -8.75 -21.27
N GLY A 44 1.02 -9.14 -22.19
CA GLY A 44 0.79 -8.91 -23.61
C GLY A 44 1.95 -9.28 -24.54
N GLY A 45 1.76 -10.36 -25.31
CA GLY A 45 2.39 -10.52 -26.62
C GLY A 45 3.62 -11.43 -26.70
N LYS A 46 3.40 -12.67 -27.16
CA LYS A 46 4.42 -13.60 -27.69
C LYS A 46 5.35 -12.90 -28.68
N ALA A 47 6.67 -13.07 -28.53
CA ALA A 47 7.57 -13.44 -29.63
C ALA A 47 8.96 -13.83 -29.10
N THR A 48 9.38 -15.01 -29.52
CA THR A 48 10.72 -15.59 -29.54
C THR A 48 11.82 -14.60 -29.94
N ALA A 49 12.98 -14.66 -29.28
CA ALA A 49 14.30 -14.82 -29.92
C ALA A 49 15.44 -14.63 -28.91
N GLU A 50 16.48 -15.40 -29.17
CA GLU A 50 17.64 -15.68 -28.35
C GLU A 50 18.72 -14.59 -28.43
N THR A 51 19.86 -14.89 -27.81
CA THR A 51 21.19 -14.26 -27.94
C THR A 51 21.48 -13.01 -27.11
N GLY A 52 22.43 -13.18 -26.18
CA GLY A 52 22.97 -12.10 -25.37
C GLY A 52 23.96 -11.21 -26.11
N LYS A 53 24.25 -10.05 -25.52
CA LYS A 53 25.55 -9.37 -25.59
C LYS A 53 25.64 -8.28 -24.53
N ALA A 54 26.72 -8.32 -23.76
CA ALA A 54 27.17 -7.21 -22.94
C ALA A 54 27.58 -6.02 -23.81
N ALA A 55 27.30 -4.79 -23.36
CA ALA A 55 28.29 -3.71 -23.18
C ALA A 55 27.63 -2.31 -23.06
N LYS A 56 27.88 -1.67 -21.91
CA LYS A 56 28.43 -0.31 -21.74
C LYS A 56 27.81 0.82 -22.59
N GLY A 57 27.07 1.70 -21.92
CA GLY A 57 26.77 3.05 -22.41
C GLY A 57 26.62 4.04 -21.25
N LYS A 58 27.69 4.78 -20.94
CA LYS A 58 27.63 6.01 -20.13
C LYS A 58 26.85 7.06 -20.94
N GLY A 59 25.75 7.56 -20.39
CA GLY A 59 25.01 8.71 -20.90
C GLY A 59 24.58 9.60 -19.75
N LYS A 60 25.37 10.65 -19.49
CA LYS A 60 25.08 11.74 -18.56
C LYS A 60 24.36 12.82 -19.36
N ALA A 61 23.07 13.04 -19.16
CA ALA A 61 22.45 14.33 -19.43
C ALA A 61 21.00 14.41 -18.91
N ALA A 62 20.76 15.54 -18.25
CA ALA A 62 19.52 16.31 -18.33
C ALA A 62 18.25 15.76 -17.64
N LYS A 63 17.95 16.41 -16.51
CA LYS A 63 16.67 17.13 -16.35
C LYS A 63 15.43 16.24 -16.38
N GLY A 64 15.29 15.43 -15.34
CA GLY A 64 13.99 15.02 -14.84
C GLY A 64 13.69 15.78 -13.55
N LYS A 65 13.40 17.09 -13.63
CA LYS A 65 12.56 17.71 -12.62
C LYS A 65 11.18 17.08 -12.84
N ALA A 66 11.01 15.86 -12.34
CA ALA A 66 9.70 15.26 -12.20
C ALA A 66 9.02 16.15 -11.17
N ALA A 67 8.30 17.14 -11.70
CA ALA A 67 7.28 17.85 -11.00
C ALA A 67 6.53 16.80 -10.19
N SER A 68 6.59 16.94 -8.87
CA SER A 68 5.57 16.42 -7.98
C SER A 68 4.24 16.79 -8.61
N THR A 69 3.67 15.82 -9.32
CA THR A 69 2.41 15.95 -10.02
C THR A 69 1.38 16.28 -8.93
N PRO A 70 0.70 17.43 -8.99
CA PRO A 70 -0.32 17.80 -7.99
C PRO A 70 -1.52 16.86 -7.95
N THR A 71 -1.53 15.81 -8.77
CA THR A 71 -2.58 14.80 -8.90
C THR A 71 -2.46 13.63 -7.92
N ASP A 72 -1.36 13.48 -7.17
CA ASP A 72 -1.20 12.42 -6.14
C ASP A 72 -1.71 12.84 -4.74
N GLN A 73 -2.06 14.11 -4.55
CA GLN A 73 -2.47 14.65 -3.25
C GLN A 73 -3.70 13.95 -2.61
N PRO A 74 -4.80 13.64 -3.34
CA PRO A 74 -5.96 13.01 -2.72
C PRO A 74 -5.68 11.57 -2.29
N GLY A 75 -4.93 10.79 -3.08
CA GLY A 75 -4.55 9.43 -2.73
C GLY A 75 -3.58 9.38 -1.55
N ALA A 76 -2.61 10.31 -1.50
CA ALA A 76 -1.68 10.41 -0.39
C ALA A 76 -2.36 10.81 0.93
N ALA A 77 -3.36 11.70 0.88
CA ALA A 77 -4.15 12.07 2.06
C ALA A 77 -5.02 10.90 2.55
N LEU A 78 -5.67 10.18 1.64
CA LEU A 78 -6.47 8.99 1.98
C LEU A 78 -5.58 7.89 2.58
N ALA A 79 -4.40 7.66 2.03
CA ALA A 79 -3.40 6.74 2.57
C ALA A 79 -2.99 7.07 4.01
N GLN A 80 -2.76 8.34 4.32
CA GLN A 80 -2.45 8.79 5.69
C GLN A 80 -3.63 8.58 6.64
N GLN A 81 -4.85 8.84 6.18
CA GLN A 81 -6.05 8.63 6.99
C GLN A 81 -6.27 7.14 7.29
N ILE A 82 -6.00 6.26 6.32
CA ILE A 82 -6.04 4.80 6.49
C ILE A 82 -5.03 4.36 7.57
N GLU A 83 -3.81 4.92 7.55
CA GLU A 83 -2.78 4.62 8.56
C GLU A 83 -3.24 5.04 9.96
N GLU A 84 -3.73 6.27 10.12
CA GLU A 84 -4.21 6.77 11.41
C GLU A 84 -5.40 5.94 11.95
N MET A 85 -6.36 5.57 11.10
CA MET A 85 -7.50 4.75 11.51
C MET A 85 -7.08 3.31 11.85
N THR A 86 -6.06 2.78 11.18
CA THR A 86 -5.47 1.48 11.48
C THR A 86 -4.76 1.50 12.83
N ASP A 87 -4.08 2.58 13.19
CA ASP A 87 -3.47 2.75 14.51
C ASP A 87 -4.52 2.84 15.63
N ARG A 88 -5.61 3.58 15.39
CA ARG A 88 -6.75 3.61 16.33
C ARG A 88 -7.40 2.24 16.49
N MET A 89 -7.52 1.47 15.40
CA MET A 89 -8.02 0.09 15.43
C MET A 89 -7.12 -0.82 16.27
N ARG A 90 -5.80 -0.73 16.08
CA ARG A 90 -4.79 -1.45 16.88
C ARG A 90 -4.90 -1.14 18.37
N ALA A 91 -5.01 0.15 18.71
CA ALA A 91 -5.17 0.58 20.09
C ALA A 91 -6.45 0.00 20.71
N ALA A 92 -7.59 0.09 20.01
CA ALA A 92 -8.85 -0.49 20.47
C ALA A 92 -8.76 -2.02 20.67
N ALA A 93 -8.04 -2.73 19.79
CA ALA A 93 -7.81 -4.17 19.94
C ALA A 93 -6.92 -4.50 21.15
N ALA A 94 -5.87 -3.70 21.40
CA ALA A 94 -5.01 -3.84 22.58
C ALA A 94 -5.77 -3.60 23.89
N ASP A 95 -6.73 -2.67 23.88
CA ASP A 95 -7.63 -2.35 25.00
C ASP A 95 -8.82 -3.31 25.13
N LEU A 96 -8.86 -4.40 24.35
CA LEU A 96 -9.92 -5.42 24.32
C LEU A 96 -11.31 -4.88 23.90
N GLN A 97 -11.36 -3.73 23.24
CA GLN A 97 -12.58 -3.11 22.72
C GLN A 97 -12.96 -3.70 21.35
N PHE A 98 -13.30 -4.98 21.31
CA PHE A 98 -13.50 -5.72 20.05
C PHE A 98 -14.64 -5.21 19.16
N GLU A 99 -15.70 -4.64 19.74
CA GLU A 99 -16.79 -4.05 18.96
C GLU A 99 -16.34 -2.78 18.22
N VAL A 100 -15.58 -1.92 18.91
CA VAL A 100 -15.02 -0.69 18.32
C VAL A 100 -13.98 -1.06 17.26
N ALA A 101 -13.09 -2.00 17.57
CA ALA A 101 -12.08 -2.46 16.63
C ALA A 101 -12.69 -3.09 15.37
N ALA A 102 -13.77 -3.86 15.49
CA ALA A 102 -14.48 -4.43 14.35
C ALA A 102 -15.09 -3.35 13.43
N ARG A 103 -15.70 -2.31 14.02
CA ARG A 103 -16.22 -1.18 13.24
C ARG A 103 -15.10 -0.42 12.53
N LEU A 104 -14.01 -0.12 13.23
CA LEU A 104 -12.85 0.57 12.65
C LEU A 104 -12.24 -0.25 11.50
N ARG A 105 -12.21 -1.58 11.64
CA ARG A 105 -11.75 -2.51 10.59
C ARG A 105 -12.60 -2.42 9.33
N ASP A 106 -13.92 -2.36 9.46
CA ASP A 106 -14.81 -2.24 8.31
C ASP A 106 -14.65 -0.86 7.63
N GLU A 107 -14.54 0.22 8.40
CA GLU A 107 -14.26 1.57 7.88
C GLU A 107 -12.91 1.63 7.13
N VAL A 108 -11.85 1.02 7.68
CA VAL A 108 -10.54 0.91 7.04
C VAL A 108 -10.62 0.10 5.74
N SER A 109 -11.36 -1.01 5.74
CA SER A 109 -11.56 -1.85 4.56
C SER A 109 -12.24 -1.07 3.42
N GLU A 110 -13.25 -0.25 3.72
CA GLU A 110 -13.90 0.57 2.69
C GLU A 110 -12.95 1.65 2.13
N MET A 111 -12.22 2.38 2.98
CA MET A 111 -11.23 3.37 2.51
C MET A 111 -10.15 2.75 1.62
N LYS A 112 -9.71 1.52 1.93
CA LYS A 112 -8.73 0.79 1.10
C LYS A 112 -9.28 0.36 -0.25
N LYS A 113 -10.58 0.07 -0.35
CA LYS A 113 -11.22 -0.18 -1.65
C LYS A 113 -11.24 1.10 -2.47
N GLU A 114 -11.57 2.24 -1.87
CA GLU A 114 -11.55 3.54 -2.55
C GLU A 114 -10.16 3.89 -3.05
N LEU A 115 -9.10 3.62 -2.27
CA LEU A 115 -7.72 3.88 -2.70
C LEU A 115 -7.27 3.00 -3.90
N ARG A 116 -7.90 1.83 -4.10
CA ARG A 116 -7.58 0.90 -5.19
C ARG A 116 -8.38 1.15 -6.47
N GLN A 117 -9.46 1.92 -6.40
CA GLN A 117 -10.29 2.30 -7.54
C GLN A 117 -9.59 3.37 -8.38
#